data_AF-A0A2R5L296-F1
#
_entry.id   AF-A0A2R5L296-F1
#
_cell.length_a   1.000
_cell.length_b   1.000
_cell.length_c   1.000
_cell.angle_alpha   90.00
_cell.angle_beta   90.00
_cell.angle_gamma   90.00
#
_symmetry.space_group_name_H-M   'P 1'
#
loop_
_entity.id
_entity.type
_entity.pdbx_description
1 polymer ?
#
loop_
_entity_poly.entity_id
_entity_poly.type
_entity_poly.pdbx_seq_one_letter_code
_entity_poly.pdbx_strand_id
1 'polypeptide(L)'
;MESWSRLPDHIVEVIFSYLDIRDLRNSSLVCKCWHRYLSDENNDVWRMHCLRTLSEEALRSDLLSSVPSYMAKVRAFYHAWNPNDSSRNVYIKPNGFTLHRNPVAQSTDGSRGKVGFIRGRHAWEVVWE
;
A
#
# COMPACT_ATOMS: atom_id res chain seq x y z
N MET A 1 -15.96 31.35 14.51
CA MET A 1 -14.98 30.26 14.35
C MET A 1 -15.04 29.80 12.91
N GLU A 2 -13.97 29.97 12.16
CA GLU A 2 -13.85 29.36 10.84
C GLU A 2 -13.89 27.84 10.98
N SER A 3 -14.69 27.19 10.15
CA SER A 3 -14.83 25.74 10.20
C SER A 3 -13.66 25.12 9.45
N TRP A 4 -12.89 24.26 10.14
CA TRP A 4 -11.80 23.46 9.55
C TRP A 4 -12.22 22.68 8.29
N SER A 5 -13.52 22.45 8.09
CA SER A 5 -14.07 21.81 6.89
C SER A 5 -14.12 22.71 5.65
N ARG A 6 -13.71 23.98 5.76
CA ARG A 6 -13.69 24.97 4.67
C ARG A 6 -12.26 25.39 4.29
N LEU A 7 -11.25 24.73 4.82
CA LEU A 7 -9.87 24.98 4.43
C LEU A 7 -9.68 24.69 2.93
N PRO A 8 -8.87 25.50 2.21
CA PRO A 8 -8.46 25.19 0.85
C PRO A 8 -7.71 23.86 0.77
N ASP A 9 -7.86 23.15 -0.36
CA ASP A 9 -7.29 21.80 -0.54
C ASP A 9 -5.77 21.74 -0.33
N HIS A 10 -5.02 22.77 -0.75
CA HIS A 10 -3.56 22.81 -0.55
C HIS A 10 -3.15 22.88 0.92
N ILE A 11 -3.96 23.45 1.81
CA ILE A 11 -3.69 23.46 3.25
C ILE A 11 -4.02 22.10 3.86
N VAL A 12 -5.16 21.52 3.43
CA VAL A 12 -5.58 20.19 3.85
C VAL A 12 -4.54 19.14 3.44
N GLU A 13 -3.99 19.25 2.23
CA GLU A 13 -2.91 18.42 1.72
C GLU A 13 -1.68 18.45 2.63
N VAL A 14 -1.19 19.65 2.96
CA VAL A 14 -0.01 19.81 3.82
C VAL A 14 -0.27 19.16 5.17
N ILE A 15 -1.41 19.43 5.81
CA ILE A 15 -1.76 18.84 7.12
C ILE A 15 -1.79 17.31 7.02
N PHE A 16 -2.51 16.77 6.04
CA PHE A 16 -2.69 15.33 5.89
C PHE A 16 -1.42 14.61 5.43
N SER A 17 -0.48 15.28 4.78
CA SER A 17 0.82 14.70 4.38
C SER A 17 1.71 14.29 5.57
N TYR A 18 1.40 14.77 6.78
CA TYR A 18 2.07 14.42 8.03
C TYR A 18 1.38 13.30 8.82
N LEU A 19 0.17 12.91 8.43
CA LEU A 19 -0.57 11.87 9.12
C LEU A 19 -0.18 10.48 8.61
N ASP A 20 -0.29 9.47 9.48
CA ASP A 20 -0.19 8.09 9.03
C ASP A 20 -1.50 7.61 8.40
N ILE A 21 -1.51 6.41 7.80
CA ILE A 21 -2.68 5.87 7.12
C ILE A 21 -3.86 5.67 8.09
N ARG A 22 -3.60 5.36 9.36
CA ARG A 22 -4.65 5.17 10.36
C ARG A 22 -5.32 6.50 10.68
N ASP A 23 -4.55 7.57 10.82
CA ASP A 23 -5.04 8.91 11.11
C ASP A 23 -5.71 9.55 9.90
N LEU A 24 -5.24 9.26 8.68
CA LEU A 24 -5.97 9.61 7.45
C LEU A 24 -7.34 8.94 7.40
N ARG A 25 -7.42 7.65 7.74
CA ARG A 25 -8.71 6.95 7.82
C ARG A 25 -9.63 7.58 8.86
N ASN A 26 -9.11 7.93 10.04
CA ASN A 26 -9.93 8.59 11.06
C ASN A 26 -10.39 9.98 10.60
N SER A 27 -9.50 10.75 9.95
CA SER A 27 -9.80 12.07 9.41
C SER A 27 -10.89 12.02 8.34
N SER A 28 -10.91 11.00 7.48
CA SER A 28 -11.95 10.85 6.46
C SER A 28 -13.35 10.59 7.03
N LEU A 29 -13.47 10.27 8.32
CA LEU A 29 -14.74 10.07 9.02
C LEU A 29 -15.24 11.33 9.75
N VAL A 30 -14.43 12.39 9.84
CA VAL A 30 -14.74 13.60 10.61
C VAL A 30 -15.81 14.45 9.91
N CYS A 31 -15.68 14.69 8.61
CA CYS A 31 -16.65 15.50 7.86
C CYS A 31 -16.69 15.14 6.36
N LYS A 32 -17.77 15.55 5.68
CA LYS A 32 -17.98 15.27 4.25
C LYS A 32 -16.89 15.86 3.33
N CYS A 33 -16.33 17.02 3.68
CA CYS A 33 -15.28 17.66 2.88
C CYS A 33 -13.98 16.85 2.92
N TRP A 34 -13.52 16.46 4.12
CA TRP A 34 -12.33 15.64 4.29
C TRP A 34 -12.52 14.24 3.74
N HIS A 35 -13.72 13.67 3.92
CA HIS A 35 -14.07 12.41 3.28
C HIS A 35 -13.89 12.51 1.76
N ARG A 36 -14.47 13.52 1.12
CA ARG A 36 -14.37 13.72 -0.33
C ARG A 36 -12.92 13.86 -0.78
N TYR A 37 -12.13 14.71 -0.12
CA TYR A 37 -10.73 14.92 -0.47
C TYR A 37 -9.91 13.64 -0.32
N LEU A 38 -10.04 12.93 0.81
CA LEU A 38 -9.28 11.70 1.08
C LEU A 38 -9.77 10.48 0.30
N SER A 39 -11.00 10.53 -0.24
CA SER A 39 -11.54 9.47 -1.10
C SER A 39 -11.05 9.56 -2.54
N ASP A 40 -10.49 10.71 -2.96
CA ASP A 40 -9.73 10.78 -4.20
C ASP A 40 -8.41 10.01 -4.01
N GLU A 41 -8.39 8.78 -4.51
CA GLU A 41 -7.27 7.84 -4.38
C GLU A 41 -5.96 8.33 -5.06
N ASN A 42 -6.03 9.39 -5.86
CA ASN A 42 -4.91 9.96 -6.61
C ASN A 42 -4.50 11.37 -6.17
N ASN A 43 -5.05 11.88 -5.06
CA ASN A 43 -4.58 13.13 -4.49
C ASN A 43 -3.09 13.06 -4.06
N ASP A 44 -2.49 14.22 -3.79
CA ASP A 44 -1.07 14.31 -3.46
C ASP A 44 -0.73 13.69 -2.09
N VAL A 45 -1.67 13.58 -1.16
CA VAL A 45 -1.47 12.83 0.09
C VAL A 45 -1.18 11.35 -0.23
N TRP A 46 -2.01 10.70 -1.04
CA TRP A 46 -1.79 9.31 -1.43
C TRP A 46 -0.56 9.14 -2.31
N ARG A 47 -0.27 10.09 -3.19
CA ARG A 47 0.97 10.12 -3.97
C ARG A 47 2.20 10.12 -3.05
N MET A 48 2.22 10.99 -2.05
CA MET A 48 3.32 11.08 -1.08
C MET A 48 3.47 9.79 -0.28
N HIS A 49 2.37 9.20 0.20
CA HIS A 49 2.43 7.88 0.86
C HIS A 49 2.95 6.79 -0.08
N CYS A 50 2.54 6.79 -1.34
CA CYS A 50 3.00 5.82 -2.33
C CYS A 50 4.51 5.92 -2.56
N LEU A 51 5.02 7.13 -2.80
CA LEU A 51 6.45 7.39 -3.01
C LEU A 51 7.31 7.08 -1.78
N ARG A 52 6.78 7.28 -0.56
CA ARG A 52 7.48 6.96 0.70
C ARG A 52 7.47 5.48 1.05
N THR A 53 6.48 4.73 0.55
CA THR A 53 6.24 3.34 0.97
C THR A 53 6.80 2.33 -0.04
N LEU A 54 6.67 2.60 -1.34
CA LEU A 54 7.09 1.69 -2.41
C LEU A 54 8.51 2.00 -2.87
N SER A 55 9.22 0.98 -3.32
CA SER A 55 10.54 1.18 -3.96
C SER A 55 10.39 1.83 -5.34
N GLU A 56 11.43 2.55 -5.79
CA GLU A 56 11.44 3.10 -7.15
C GLU A 56 11.28 2.02 -8.23
N GLU A 57 11.86 0.83 -8.01
CA GLU A 57 11.74 -0.32 -8.92
C GLU A 57 10.29 -0.77 -9.06
N ALA A 58 9.54 -0.87 -7.95
CA ALA A 58 8.13 -1.26 -7.97
C ALA A 58 7.26 -0.22 -8.70
N LEU A 59 7.63 1.06 -8.63
CA LEU A 59 6.87 2.16 -9.26
C LEU A 59 7.18 2.34 -10.75
N ARG A 60 8.40 2.00 -11.19
CA ARG A 60 8.83 2.12 -12.59
C ARG A 60 8.58 0.86 -13.43
N SER A 61 8.27 -0.26 -12.79
CA SER A 61 7.99 -1.54 -13.49
C SER A 61 6.49 -1.75 -13.74
N ASP A 62 6.18 -2.75 -14.57
CA ASP A 62 4.81 -3.15 -14.90
C ASP A 62 4.13 -3.98 -13.80
N LEU A 63 4.83 -4.24 -12.70
CA LEU A 63 4.39 -5.07 -11.57
C LEU A 63 3.04 -4.62 -10.98
N LEU A 64 2.79 -3.30 -10.99
CA LEU A 64 1.60 -2.68 -10.41
C LEU A 64 0.71 -2.04 -11.49
N SER A 65 0.82 -2.50 -12.74
CA SER A 65 0.05 -1.99 -13.87
C SER A 65 -1.46 -2.23 -13.72
N SER A 66 -1.87 -3.31 -13.04
CA SER A 66 -3.27 -3.65 -12.75
C SER A 66 -3.89 -2.83 -11.61
N VAL A 67 -3.08 -2.05 -10.85
CA VAL A 67 -3.55 -1.18 -9.76
C VAL A 67 -3.34 0.30 -10.10
N PRO A 68 -4.38 1.03 -10.54
CA PRO A 68 -4.20 2.32 -11.22
C PRO A 68 -3.94 3.50 -10.28
N SER A 69 -4.37 3.43 -9.01
CA SER A 69 -4.30 4.58 -8.10
C SER A 69 -3.14 4.52 -7.10
N TYR A 70 -2.71 5.68 -6.60
CA TYR A 70 -1.67 5.74 -5.56
C TYR A 70 -2.12 5.04 -4.27
N MET A 71 -3.36 5.25 -3.85
CA MET A 71 -3.93 4.54 -2.70
C MET A 71 -3.98 3.02 -2.91
N ALA A 72 -4.34 2.55 -4.10
CA ALA A 72 -4.37 1.11 -4.41
C ALA A 72 -2.97 0.49 -4.41
N LYS A 73 -1.95 1.20 -4.92
CA LYS A 73 -0.54 0.76 -4.87
C LYS A 73 -0.02 0.66 -3.44
N VAL A 74 -0.31 1.66 -2.60
CA VAL A 74 -0.02 1.60 -1.16
C VAL A 74 -0.71 0.40 -0.54
N ARG A 75 -2.02 0.22 -0.77
CA ARG A 75 -2.79 -0.93 -0.29
C ARG A 75 -2.16 -2.26 -0.72
N ALA A 76 -1.80 -2.41 -1.98
CA ALA A 76 -1.14 -3.61 -2.50
C ALA A 76 0.14 -3.92 -1.73
N PHE A 77 0.97 -2.91 -1.45
CA PHE A 77 2.21 -3.11 -0.68
C PHE A 77 1.96 -3.59 0.76
N TYR A 78 0.91 -3.08 1.42
CA TYR A 78 0.52 -3.55 2.76
C TYR A 78 0.01 -4.99 2.77
N HIS A 79 -0.43 -5.52 1.62
CA HIS A 79 -0.86 -6.91 1.46
C HIS A 79 0.19 -7.80 0.76
N ALA A 80 1.36 -7.27 0.43
CA ALA A 80 2.44 -8.01 -0.20
C ALA A 80 3.11 -9.02 0.77
N TRP A 81 4.18 -9.68 0.31
CA TRP A 81 4.89 -10.70 1.08
C TRP A 81 5.51 -10.17 2.37
N ASN A 82 5.54 -11.01 3.40
CA ASN A 82 6.20 -10.70 4.66
C ASN A 82 7.62 -11.29 4.69
N PRO A 83 8.68 -10.45 4.65
CA PRO A 83 10.05 -10.95 4.71
C PRO A 83 10.37 -11.64 6.04
N ASN A 84 9.64 -11.33 7.12
CA ASN A 84 9.84 -11.94 8.43
C ASN A 84 9.06 -13.25 8.63
N ASP A 85 8.27 -13.67 7.63
CA ASP A 85 7.44 -14.87 7.70
C ASP A 85 7.57 -15.69 6.41
N SER A 86 8.80 -16.13 6.17
CA SER A 86 9.22 -16.90 5.00
C SER A 86 10.13 -18.05 5.42
N SER A 87 10.08 -19.16 4.66
CA SER A 87 11.05 -20.26 4.80
C SER A 87 12.48 -19.78 4.62
N ARG A 88 13.45 -20.51 5.19
CA ARG A 88 14.88 -20.14 5.17
C ARG A 88 15.50 -20.03 3.77
N ASN A 89 14.97 -20.76 2.79
CA ASN A 89 15.47 -20.74 1.41
C ASN A 89 14.74 -19.72 0.53
N VAL A 90 13.92 -18.85 1.12
CA VAL A 90 13.15 -17.82 0.43
C VAL A 90 13.58 -16.46 0.94
N TYR A 91 13.69 -15.50 0.02
CA TYR A 91 13.80 -14.09 0.36
C TYR A 91 12.85 -13.26 -0.49
N ILE A 92 12.40 -12.13 0.06
CA ILE A 92 11.57 -11.16 -0.65
C ILE A 92 12.49 -10.13 -1.29
N LYS A 93 12.33 -9.88 -2.59
CA LYS A 93 13.13 -8.86 -3.30
C LYS A 93 12.84 -7.46 -2.72
N PRO A 94 13.75 -6.48 -2.90
CA PRO A 94 13.57 -5.11 -2.38
C PRO A 94 12.27 -4.42 -2.81
N ASN A 95 11.69 -4.80 -3.95
CA ASN A 95 10.38 -4.31 -4.38
C ASN A 95 9.22 -4.72 -3.45
N GLY A 96 9.40 -5.75 -2.60
CA GLY A 96 8.42 -6.22 -1.62
C GLY A 96 7.33 -7.14 -2.17
N PHE A 97 7.20 -7.26 -3.48
CA PHE A 97 6.14 -8.02 -4.16
C PHE A 97 6.64 -9.33 -4.79
N THR A 98 7.95 -9.46 -5.00
CA THR A 98 8.53 -10.67 -5.60
C THR A 98 9.15 -11.56 -4.52
N LEU A 99 8.68 -12.80 -4.47
CA LEU A 99 9.32 -13.88 -3.74
C LEU A 99 10.39 -14.54 -4.62
N HIS A 100 11.59 -14.71 -4.10
CA HIS A 100 12.64 -15.51 -4.74
C HIS A 100 12.97 -16.73 -3.89
N ARG A 101 13.00 -17.91 -4.52
CA ARG A 101 13.39 -19.17 -3.88
C ARG A 101 14.77 -19.60 -4.37
N ASN A 102 15.69 -19.83 -3.43
CA ASN A 102 17.03 -20.33 -3.73
C ASN A 102 16.98 -21.78 -4.29
N PRO A 103 17.91 -22.17 -5.18
CA PRO A 103 17.90 -23.48 -5.82
C PRO A 103 18.38 -24.59 -4.87
N VAL A 104 17.50 -25.00 -3.94
CA VAL A 104 17.78 -26.07 -2.97
C VAL A 104 17.02 -27.33 -3.35
N ALA A 105 17.74 -28.42 -3.59
CA ALA A 105 17.15 -29.72 -3.92
C ALA A 105 16.41 -30.32 -2.72
N GLN A 106 15.40 -31.16 -2.98
CA GLN A 106 14.68 -31.94 -1.97
C GLN A 106 14.13 -31.08 -0.80
N SER A 107 13.60 -29.89 -1.12
CA SER A 107 12.98 -29.00 -0.15
C SER A 107 11.68 -28.41 -0.69
N THR A 108 10.79 -28.04 0.23
CA THR A 108 9.56 -27.30 -0.05
C THR A 108 9.54 -26.08 0.84
N ASP A 109 9.28 -24.93 0.24
CA ASP A 109 9.38 -23.63 0.88
C ASP A 109 8.10 -22.82 0.66
N GLY A 110 7.78 -21.94 1.60
CA GLY A 110 6.64 -21.06 1.52
C GLY A 110 6.90 -19.70 2.16
N SER A 111 6.00 -18.77 1.91
CA SER A 111 5.98 -17.44 2.51
C SER A 111 4.54 -17.00 2.72
N ARG A 112 4.31 -16.18 3.75
CA ARG A 112 3.01 -15.56 4.01
C ARG A 112 3.01 -14.09 3.61
N GLY A 113 1.83 -13.58 3.28
CA GLY A 113 1.60 -12.14 3.16
C GLY A 113 1.68 -11.44 4.52
N LYS A 114 1.82 -10.11 4.51
CA LYS A 114 1.86 -9.27 5.73
C LYS A 114 0.54 -9.29 6.52
N VAL A 115 -0.58 -9.59 5.87
CA VAL A 115 -1.92 -9.52 6.45
C VAL A 115 -2.68 -10.82 6.23
N GLY A 116 -3.22 -11.38 7.31
CA GLY A 116 -4.19 -12.47 7.28
C GLY A 116 -5.63 -11.95 7.30
N PHE A 117 -6.53 -12.66 6.63
CA PHE A 117 -7.95 -12.28 6.52
C PHE A 117 -8.84 -13.36 7.12
N ILE A 118 -9.88 -12.94 7.85
CA ILE A 118 -10.85 -13.83 8.50
C ILE A 118 -12.23 -13.77 7.81
N ARG A 119 -12.52 -12.67 7.09
CA ARG A 119 -13.79 -12.41 6.42
C ARG A 119 -13.62 -11.44 5.26
N GLY A 120 -14.64 -11.34 4.42
CA GLY A 120 -14.68 -10.47 3.24
C GLY A 120 -14.21 -11.18 1.96
N ARG A 121 -14.31 -10.47 0.84
CA ARG A 121 -13.82 -10.94 -0.46
C ARG A 121 -12.48 -10.27 -0.74
N HIS A 122 -11.49 -11.07 -1.08
CA HIS A 122 -10.14 -10.63 -1.39
C HIS A 122 -9.67 -11.34 -2.64
N ALA A 123 -8.93 -10.64 -3.48
CA ALA A 123 -8.39 -11.17 -4.72
C ALA A 123 -6.96 -10.65 -4.89
N TRP A 124 -6.13 -11.48 -5.50
CA TRP A 124 -4.72 -11.19 -5.77
C TRP A 124 -4.40 -11.68 -7.17
N GLU A 125 -3.54 -10.94 -7.84
CA GLU A 125 -2.86 -11.38 -9.05
C GLU A 125 -1.56 -12.09 -8.64
N VAL A 126 -1.32 -13.27 -9.21
CA VAL A 126 -0.09 -14.03 -8.99
C VAL A 126 0.54 -14.28 -10.35
N VAL A 127 1.75 -13.76 -10.51
CA VAL A 127 2.62 -14.06 -11.65
C VAL A 127 3.66 -15.06 -11.16
N TRP A 128 3.73 -16.22 -11.82
CA TRP A 128 4.68 -17.28 -11.50
C TRP A 128 5.50 -17.59 -12.74
N GLU A 129 6.81 -17.31 -12.66
CA GLU A 129 7.82 -17.58 -13.69
C GLU A 129 8.80 -18.66 -13.24
#